data_AF-A0A7S2ZM54-F1
#
_entry.id   AF-A0A7S2ZM54-F1
#
_cell.length_a   1.000
_cell.length_b   1.000
_cell.length_c   1.000
_cell.angle_alpha   90.00
_cell.angle_beta   90.00
_cell.angle_gamma   90.00
#
_symmetry.space_group_name_H-M   'P 1'
#
loop_
_entity.id
_entity.type
_entity.pdbx_description
1 polymer ?
#
loop_
_entity_poly.entity_id
_entity_poly.type
_entity_poly.pdbx_seq_one_letter_code
_entity_poly.pdbx_strand_id
1 'polypeptide(L)'
;MEGFVGVGRFQVGRTDRPGRVCRNKSRMKAGDSSGDGFQFDWDLMQKRISKVRNEEEEREKQYSSNWKSGKAKQEVAAYLKEDYFRRLKLFGPKLISGSHTGSIHMFNLRNAKKEWSAAAHGFEVTALDFNGKYVVSGAVDGTVRLMSSKGEPLKLSSEARHAGRVDSLRIQTLRSSPF
;
A
#
# COMPACT_ATOMS: atom_id res chain seq x y z
N MET A 1 33.45 10.94 -44.19
CA MET A 1 32.96 9.66 -43.65
C MET A 1 32.08 9.99 -42.46
N GLU A 2 30.78 9.91 -42.67
CA GLU A 2 29.76 10.24 -41.67
C GLU A 2 29.77 9.20 -40.54
N GLY A 3 29.70 9.67 -39.30
CA GLY A 3 29.59 8.85 -38.10
C GLY A 3 28.45 9.37 -37.24
N PHE A 4 27.24 8.86 -37.52
CA PHE A 4 26.05 9.06 -36.70
C PHE A 4 26.24 8.37 -35.34
N VAL A 5 26.23 9.13 -34.23
CA VAL A 5 26.08 8.57 -32.88
C VAL A 5 24.70 8.97 -32.38
N GLY A 6 23.76 8.02 -32.45
CA GLY A 6 22.36 8.20 -32.09
C GLY A 6 22.19 8.41 -30.58
N VAL A 7 21.64 9.56 -30.20
CA VAL A 7 21.12 9.81 -28.85
C VAL A 7 19.73 9.19 -28.78
N GLY A 8 19.62 8.04 -28.12
CA GLY A 8 18.35 7.38 -27.86
C GLY A 8 17.43 8.25 -27.00
N ARG A 9 16.46 8.92 -27.62
CA ARG A 9 15.32 9.52 -26.91
C ARG A 9 14.43 8.38 -26.41
N PHE A 10 14.42 8.16 -25.10
CA PHE A 10 13.42 7.33 -24.44
C PHE A 10 12.07 8.07 -24.49
N GLN A 11 11.28 7.79 -25.53
CA GLN A 11 9.88 8.22 -25.60
C GLN A 11 9.09 7.41 -24.57
N VAL A 12 8.63 8.06 -23.50
CA VAL A 12 7.52 7.55 -22.71
C VAL A 12 6.32 7.53 -23.65
N GLY A 13 5.98 6.34 -24.14
CA GLY A 13 4.79 6.12 -24.94
C GLY A 13 3.58 6.62 -24.17
N ARG A 14 3.01 7.74 -24.61
CA ARG A 14 1.68 8.16 -24.19
C ARG A 14 0.72 7.10 -24.71
N THR A 15 0.28 6.19 -23.85
CA THR A 15 -0.93 5.42 -24.12
C THR A 15 -2.13 6.32 -23.82
N ASP A 16 -2.27 7.42 -24.56
CA ASP A 16 -3.56 8.09 -24.75
C ASP A 16 -4.36 7.23 -25.72
N ARG A 17 -4.78 6.05 -25.26
CA ARG A 17 -6.01 5.47 -25.76
C ARG A 17 -7.09 5.95 -24.82
N PRO A 18 -7.89 6.97 -25.17
CA PRO A 18 -9.17 7.12 -24.51
C PRO A 18 -9.86 5.76 -24.65
N GLY A 19 -10.15 5.12 -23.52
CA GLY A 19 -10.91 3.89 -23.51
C GLY A 19 -12.08 4.07 -24.46
N ARG A 20 -12.22 3.17 -25.43
CA ARG A 20 -13.37 3.16 -26.33
C ARG A 20 -14.60 3.18 -25.43
N VAL A 21 -15.26 4.33 -25.36
CA VAL A 21 -16.63 4.41 -24.88
C VAL A 21 -17.38 3.53 -25.87
N CYS A 22 -17.83 2.35 -25.40
CA CYS A 22 -18.71 1.50 -26.19
C CYS A 22 -19.91 2.38 -26.59
N ARG A 23 -19.92 2.84 -27.84
CA ARG A 23 -21.08 3.49 -28.45
C ARG A 23 -22.12 2.40 -28.73
N ASN A 24 -22.72 1.86 -27.67
CA ASN A 24 -24.00 1.20 -27.80
C ASN A 24 -25.08 2.27 -27.63
N LYS A 25 -25.35 3.02 -28.71
CA LYS A 25 -26.68 3.61 -28.90
C LYS A 25 -27.64 2.50 -29.33
N SER A 26 -27.86 1.51 -28.47
CA SER A 26 -29.08 0.72 -28.54
C SER A 26 -30.11 1.46 -27.70
N ARG A 27 -30.96 2.20 -28.40
CA ARG A 27 -32.20 2.79 -27.90
C ARG A 27 -33.04 1.67 -27.25
N MET A 28 -32.84 1.44 -25.96
CA MET A 28 -33.78 0.66 -25.15
C MET A 28 -34.97 1.57 -24.90
N LYS A 29 -36.05 1.34 -25.67
CA LYS A 29 -37.36 1.87 -25.29
C LYS A 29 -37.73 1.20 -23.97
N ALA A 30 -37.88 2.01 -22.92
CA ALA A 30 -38.56 1.57 -21.71
C ALA A 30 -39.99 1.18 -22.11
N GLY A 31 -40.34 -0.10 -21.93
CA GLY A 31 -41.73 -0.53 -21.94
C GLY A 31 -42.36 -0.09 -20.62
N ASP A 32 -43.56 0.48 -20.73
CA ASP A 32 -44.45 0.72 -19.59
C ASP A 32 -44.66 -0.59 -18.85
N SER A 33 -44.27 -0.63 -17.58
CA SER A 33 -44.78 -1.60 -16.63
C SER A 33 -45.02 -0.88 -15.31
N SER A 34 -46.31 -0.74 -15.02
CA SER A 34 -46.87 -0.42 -13.72
C SER A 34 -46.31 -1.38 -12.66
N GLY A 35 -45.64 -0.82 -11.66
CA GLY A 35 -45.12 -1.53 -10.50
C GLY A 35 -44.05 -0.66 -9.88
N ASP A 36 -44.10 -0.45 -8.57
CA ASP A 36 -43.20 0.44 -7.81
C ASP A 36 -41.73 0.06 -8.04
N GLY A 37 -41.16 0.60 -9.12
CA GLY A 37 -39.92 0.15 -9.72
C GLY A 37 -38.95 1.31 -9.71
N PHE A 38 -37.87 1.18 -8.95
CA PHE A 38 -36.78 2.14 -8.93
C PHE A 38 -36.30 2.43 -10.35
N GLN A 39 -36.62 3.63 -10.86
CA GLN A 39 -36.16 4.10 -12.15
C GLN A 39 -34.69 4.49 -12.05
N PHE A 40 -33.80 3.63 -12.58
CA PHE A 40 -32.36 3.84 -12.56
C PHE A 40 -31.93 4.75 -13.72
N ASP A 41 -31.58 6.01 -13.38
CA ASP A 41 -31.09 6.99 -14.35
C ASP A 41 -29.63 6.72 -14.75
N TRP A 42 -29.46 6.14 -15.92
CA TRP A 42 -28.14 5.78 -16.43
C TRP A 42 -27.29 7.02 -16.79
N ASP A 43 -27.91 8.09 -17.28
CA ASP A 43 -27.17 9.30 -17.66
C ASP A 43 -26.65 10.03 -16.44
N LEU A 44 -27.44 10.07 -15.35
CA LEU A 44 -27.00 10.61 -14.07
C LEU A 44 -25.85 9.80 -13.47
N MET A 45 -25.89 8.46 -13.54
CA MET A 45 -24.79 7.66 -13.02
C MET A 45 -23.53 7.76 -13.88
N GLN A 46 -23.64 7.82 -15.21
CA GLN A 46 -22.49 8.11 -16.09
C GLN A 46 -21.85 9.46 -15.77
N LYS A 47 -22.67 10.50 -15.53
CA LYS A 47 -22.18 11.82 -15.09
C LYS A 47 -21.48 11.77 -13.73
N ARG A 48 -22.00 10.99 -12.78
CA ARG A 48 -21.36 10.81 -11.46
C ARG A 48 -20.01 10.11 -11.58
N ILE A 49 -19.93 9.04 -12.38
CA ILE A 49 -18.68 8.31 -12.62
C ILE A 49 -17.64 9.20 -13.28
N SER A 50 -18.02 9.95 -14.33
CA SER A 50 -17.08 10.83 -15.03
C SER A 50 -16.59 11.98 -14.16
N LYS A 51 -17.46 12.54 -13.31
CA LYS A 51 -17.07 13.54 -12.31
C LYS A 51 -16.00 13.01 -11.36
N VAL A 52 -16.25 11.86 -10.71
CA VAL A 52 -15.29 11.24 -9.78
C VAL A 52 -13.96 10.96 -10.48
N ARG A 53 -14.00 10.43 -11.71
CA ARG A 53 -12.79 10.13 -12.46
C ARG A 53 -11.96 11.38 -12.77
N ASN A 54 -12.61 12.47 -13.18
CA ASN A 54 -11.91 13.73 -13.46
C ASN A 54 -11.29 14.32 -12.19
N GLU A 55 -12.01 14.29 -11.06
CA GLU A 55 -11.51 14.74 -9.76
C GLU A 55 -10.30 13.92 -9.29
N GLU A 56 -10.31 12.60 -9.49
CA GLU A 56 -9.18 11.72 -9.20
C GLU A 56 -7.97 12.02 -10.10
N GLU A 57 -8.18 12.17 -11.42
CA GLU A 57 -7.11 12.52 -12.37
C GLU A 57 -6.47 13.88 -12.04
N GLU A 58 -7.26 14.88 -11.66
CA GLU A 58 -6.76 16.19 -11.25
C GLU A 58 -5.95 16.12 -9.96
N ARG A 59 -6.41 15.34 -8.97
CA ARG A 59 -5.64 15.08 -7.74
C ARG A 59 -4.29 14.43 -8.02
N GLU A 60 -4.26 13.41 -8.87
CA GLU A 60 -3.01 12.71 -9.22
C GLU A 60 -2.03 13.64 -9.94
N LYS A 61 -2.53 14.44 -10.89
CA LYS A 61 -1.73 15.47 -11.57
C LYS A 61 -1.16 16.47 -10.56
N GLN A 62 -1.98 16.93 -9.61
CA GLN A 62 -1.52 17.84 -8.56
C GLN A 62 -0.46 17.20 -7.68
N TYR A 63 -0.65 15.94 -7.24
CA TYR A 63 0.36 15.24 -6.44
C TYR A 63 1.67 15.06 -7.21
N SER A 64 1.62 14.61 -8.47
CA SER A 64 2.82 14.49 -9.32
C SER A 64 3.54 15.83 -9.48
N SER A 65 2.79 16.92 -9.67
CA SER A 65 3.34 18.27 -9.73
C SER A 65 4.00 18.68 -8.42
N ASN A 66 3.37 18.43 -7.27
CA ASN A 66 3.93 18.73 -5.95
C ASN A 66 5.26 18.00 -5.70
N TRP A 67 5.35 16.73 -6.09
CA TRP A 67 6.59 15.95 -6.01
C TRP A 67 7.68 16.48 -6.94
N LYS A 68 7.34 16.83 -8.19
CA LYS A 68 8.32 17.35 -9.18
C LYS A 68 8.83 18.75 -8.84
N SER A 69 7.96 19.58 -8.28
CA SER A 69 8.27 20.98 -7.95
C SER A 69 8.82 21.18 -6.54
N GLY A 70 8.93 20.11 -5.74
CA GLY A 70 9.42 20.18 -4.36
C GLY A 70 8.47 20.89 -3.40
N LYS A 71 7.22 21.17 -3.80
CA LYS A 71 6.20 21.78 -2.93
C LYS A 71 5.68 20.83 -1.85
N ALA A 72 6.08 19.55 -1.90
CA ALA A 72 5.74 18.57 -0.88
C ALA A 72 6.37 18.95 0.47
N LYS A 73 5.54 19.05 1.51
CA LYS A 73 6.02 19.23 2.89
C LYS A 73 6.77 17.98 3.33
N GLN A 74 7.97 18.17 3.88
CA GLN A 74 8.78 17.10 4.42
C GLN A 74 8.80 17.22 5.94
N GLU A 75 8.43 16.15 6.62
CA GLU A 75 8.36 16.08 8.08
C GLU A 75 9.00 14.78 8.56
N VAL A 76 9.59 14.81 9.75
CA VAL A 76 10.20 13.63 10.36
C VAL A 76 9.08 12.73 10.90
N ALA A 77 8.83 11.62 10.22
CA ALA A 77 7.76 10.69 10.58
C ALA A 77 8.13 9.73 11.73
N ALA A 78 9.42 9.39 11.86
CA ALA A 78 9.92 8.46 12.88
C ALA A 78 11.42 8.68 13.13
N TYR A 79 11.84 8.57 14.38
CA TYR A 79 13.24 8.68 14.80
C TYR A 79 13.53 7.72 15.96
N LEU A 80 14.74 7.14 15.98
CA LEU A 80 15.28 6.34 17.08
C LEU A 80 16.60 6.98 17.54
N LYS A 81 16.78 7.08 18.87
CA LYS A 81 17.90 7.81 19.47
C LYS A 81 19.22 7.01 19.47
N GLU A 82 19.14 5.73 19.79
CA GLU A 82 20.30 4.85 20.05
C GLU A 82 20.35 3.65 19.09
N ASP A 83 19.54 3.66 18.03
CA ASP A 83 19.36 2.54 17.13
C ASP A 83 18.95 3.02 15.73
N TYR A 84 18.91 2.12 14.75
CA TYR A 84 18.56 2.44 13.38
C TYR A 84 17.61 1.40 12.77
N PHE A 85 16.77 1.89 11.85
CA PHE A 85 15.78 1.07 11.18
C PHE A 85 16.43 0.15 10.14
N ARG A 86 16.16 -1.15 10.24
CA ARG A 86 16.64 -2.16 9.29
C ARG A 86 15.58 -2.57 8.28
N ARG A 87 14.33 -2.60 8.72
CA ARG A 87 13.16 -2.93 7.91
C ARG A 87 12.04 -1.94 8.18
N LEU A 88 11.30 -1.61 7.13
CA LEU A 88 10.15 -0.72 7.19
C LEU A 88 9.00 -1.34 6.40
N LYS A 89 7.80 -1.23 6.95
CA LYS A 89 6.56 -1.63 6.28
C LYS A 89 5.49 -0.57 6.48
N LEU A 90 4.90 -0.13 5.38
CA LEU A 90 3.76 0.78 5.37
C LEU A 90 2.45 0.02 5.15
N PHE A 91 1.44 0.36 5.95
CA PHE A 91 0.07 -0.12 5.78
C PHE A 91 -0.92 1.02 6.10
N GLY A 92 -1.41 1.68 5.06
CA GLY A 92 -2.22 2.88 5.19
C GLY A 92 -1.47 3.96 6.00
N PRO A 93 -2.06 4.51 7.08
CA PRO A 93 -1.40 5.50 7.93
C PRO A 93 -0.44 4.91 8.97
N LYS A 94 -0.24 3.58 9.01
CA LYS A 94 0.65 2.94 9.97
C LYS A 94 1.99 2.60 9.31
N LEU A 95 3.07 2.95 10.00
CA LEU A 95 4.43 2.57 9.67
C LEU A 95 4.94 1.62 10.75
N ILE A 96 5.41 0.44 10.36
CA ILE A 96 6.07 -0.49 11.28
C ILE A 96 7.52 -0.59 10.87
N SER A 97 8.39 -0.63 11.87
CA SER A 97 9.82 -0.80 11.66
C SER A 97 10.40 -1.89 12.54
N GLY A 98 11.35 -2.63 11.98
CA GLY A 98 12.22 -3.55 12.69
C GLY A 98 13.60 -2.92 12.84
N SER A 99 14.15 -3.01 14.04
CA SER A 99 15.40 -2.37 14.45
C SER A 99 16.57 -3.34 14.48
N HIS A 100 17.80 -2.81 14.52
CA HIS A 100 19.00 -3.64 14.65
C HIS A 100 19.11 -4.35 16.00
N THR A 101 18.57 -3.76 17.08
CA THR A 101 18.52 -4.41 18.40
C THR A 101 17.47 -5.52 18.52
N GLY A 102 16.67 -5.78 17.48
CA GLY A 102 15.55 -6.73 17.55
C GLY A 102 14.24 -6.12 18.04
N SER A 103 14.23 -4.81 18.32
CA SER A 103 13.02 -4.07 18.66
C SER A 103 12.14 -3.83 17.43
N ILE A 104 10.83 -3.83 17.65
CA ILE A 104 9.83 -3.48 16.65
C ILE A 104 9.07 -2.27 17.12
N HIS A 105 8.93 -1.30 16.23
CA HIS A 105 8.28 -0.02 16.50
C HIS A 105 7.11 0.16 15.56
N MET A 106 6.00 0.66 16.08
CA MET A 106 4.86 1.07 15.27
C MET A 106 4.62 2.56 15.44
N PHE A 107 4.49 3.25 14.32
CA PHE A 107 4.27 4.69 14.22
C PHE A 107 2.98 4.94 13.45
N ASN A 108 2.31 6.03 13.82
CA ASN A 108 1.17 6.54 13.11
C ASN A 108 1.60 7.79 12.34
N LEU A 109 1.47 7.74 11.01
CA LEU A 109 1.91 8.78 10.10
C LEU A 109 0.97 9.99 10.08
N ARG A 110 -0.27 9.86 10.58
CA ARG A 110 -1.20 11.02 10.64
C ARG A 110 -0.81 12.02 11.71
N ASN A 111 -0.23 11.53 12.80
CA ASN A 111 0.17 12.35 13.95
C ASN A 111 1.69 12.34 14.17
N ALA A 112 2.46 11.64 13.32
CA ALA A 112 3.90 11.42 13.45
C ALA A 112 4.34 10.92 14.84
N LYS A 113 3.50 10.12 15.52
CA LYS A 113 3.78 9.60 16.86
C LYS A 113 4.00 8.09 16.85
N LYS A 114 4.90 7.64 17.73
CA LYS A 114 5.10 6.22 18.04
C LYS A 114 3.89 5.71 18.83
N GLU A 115 3.17 4.73 18.29
CA GLU A 115 2.06 4.06 18.98
C GLU A 115 2.60 3.09 20.04
N TRP A 116 3.56 2.23 19.66
CA TRP A 116 4.18 1.31 20.60
C TRP A 116 5.58 0.86 20.14
N SER A 117 6.29 0.25 21.08
CA SER A 117 7.61 -0.35 20.89
C SER A 117 7.67 -1.67 21.64
N ALA A 118 8.05 -2.75 20.99
CA ALA A 118 8.14 -4.08 21.60
C ALA A 118 9.52 -4.69 21.33
N ALA A 119 10.18 -5.19 22.37
CA ALA A 119 11.39 -5.98 22.23
C ALA A 119 11.01 -7.39 21.76
N ALA A 120 11.04 -7.59 20.44
CA ALA A 120 10.59 -8.82 19.83
C ALA A 120 11.73 -9.84 19.71
N HIS A 121 12.93 -9.45 19.32
CA HIS A 121 14.04 -10.37 19.11
C HIS A 121 15.27 -9.94 19.92
N GLY A 122 16.20 -10.86 20.15
CA GLY A 122 17.50 -10.55 20.76
C GLY A 122 18.54 -10.06 19.75
N PHE A 123 18.23 -10.15 18.46
CA PHE A 123 19.10 -9.79 17.35
C PHE A 123 18.33 -9.01 16.28
N GLU A 124 19.05 -8.48 15.30
CA GLU A 124 18.50 -7.69 14.20
C GLU A 124 17.25 -8.31 13.56
N VAL A 125 16.22 -7.47 13.39
CA VAL A 125 15.03 -7.82 12.61
C VAL A 125 15.35 -7.73 11.12
N THR A 126 15.47 -8.89 10.48
CA THR A 126 15.87 -9.03 9.07
C THR A 126 14.68 -9.14 8.12
N ALA A 127 13.53 -9.56 8.63
CA ALA A 127 12.28 -9.65 7.87
C ALA A 127 11.10 -9.13 8.70
N LEU A 128 10.20 -8.39 8.06
CA LEU A 128 9.04 -7.77 8.71
C LEU A 128 7.88 -7.66 7.72
N ASP A 129 6.68 -8.07 8.13
CA ASP A 129 5.46 -7.82 7.38
C ASP A 129 4.25 -7.54 8.28
N PHE A 130 3.25 -6.87 7.73
CA PHE A 130 2.04 -6.48 8.46
C PHE A 130 0.82 -6.48 7.55
N ASN A 131 -0.30 -7.04 8.04
CA ASN A 131 -1.56 -7.09 7.30
C ASN A 131 -2.66 -6.16 7.82
N GLY A 132 -2.36 -5.31 8.82
CA GLY A 132 -3.35 -4.48 9.51
C GLY A 132 -3.78 -5.03 10.88
N LYS A 133 -3.83 -6.36 11.02
CA LYS A 133 -4.22 -7.05 12.26
C LYS A 133 -3.02 -7.70 12.95
N TYR A 134 -2.13 -8.31 12.18
CA TYR A 134 -0.99 -9.05 12.68
C TYR A 134 0.31 -8.53 12.10
N VAL A 135 1.33 -8.45 12.95
CA VAL A 135 2.72 -8.16 12.62
C VAL A 135 3.49 -9.48 12.69
N VAL A 136 4.24 -9.80 11.65
CA VAL A 136 5.17 -10.94 11.63
C VAL A 136 6.57 -10.41 11.46
N SER A 137 7.48 -10.89 12.29
CA SER A 137 8.89 -10.53 12.25
C SER A 137 9.78 -11.76 12.28
N GLY A 138 10.90 -11.67 11.57
CA GLY A 138 11.96 -12.67 11.58
C GLY A 138 13.29 -11.99 11.85
N ALA A 139 14.16 -12.69 12.57
CA ALA A 139 15.46 -12.17 12.96
C ALA A 139 16.62 -13.07 12.53
N VAL A 140 17.83 -12.59 12.81
CA VAL A 140 19.09 -13.31 12.57
C VAL A 140 19.17 -14.63 13.34
N ASP A 141 18.51 -14.73 14.49
CA ASP A 141 18.45 -15.95 15.32
C ASP A 141 17.63 -17.09 14.69
N GLY A 142 17.01 -16.85 13.54
CA GLY A 142 16.15 -17.80 12.84
C GLY A 142 14.74 -17.89 13.42
N THR A 143 14.41 -17.13 14.47
CA THR A 143 13.09 -17.13 15.08
C THR A 143 12.13 -16.25 14.29
N VAL A 144 10.89 -16.73 14.15
CA VAL A 144 9.78 -15.95 13.63
C VAL A 144 8.80 -15.68 14.77
N ARG A 145 8.46 -14.41 14.98
CA ARG A 145 7.49 -13.99 16.00
C ARG A 145 6.26 -13.35 15.37
N LEU A 146 5.12 -13.65 15.96
CA LEU A 146 3.82 -13.09 15.61
C LEU A 146 3.37 -12.17 16.73
N MET A 147 2.96 -10.97 16.37
CA MET A 147 2.38 -10.00 17.29
C MET A 147 1.04 -9.48 16.78
N SER A 148 0.20 -9.10 17.72
CA SER A 148 -1.01 -8.32 17.46
C SER A 148 -0.63 -6.91 17.01
N SER A 149 -1.52 -6.23 16.28
CA SER A 149 -1.36 -4.82 15.91
C SER A 149 -1.23 -3.89 17.13
N LYS A 150 -1.61 -4.35 18.33
CA LYS A 150 -1.43 -3.62 19.60
C LYS A 150 -0.05 -3.80 20.25
N GLY A 151 0.84 -4.59 19.65
CA GLY A 151 2.18 -4.88 20.20
C GLY A 151 2.21 -6.05 21.19
N GLU A 152 1.11 -6.80 21.32
CA GLU A 152 1.05 -7.98 22.18
C GLU A 152 1.63 -9.20 21.47
N PRO A 153 2.54 -9.98 22.09
CA PRO A 153 3.05 -11.21 21.52
C PRO A 153 1.95 -12.27 21.48
N LEU A 154 1.75 -12.85 20.30
CA LEU A 154 0.83 -13.97 20.13
C LEU A 154 1.63 -15.26 20.21
N LYS A 155 1.26 -16.14 21.15
CA LYS A 155 1.82 -17.48 21.22
C LYS A 155 1.32 -18.28 20.02
N LEU A 156 2.24 -18.60 19.12
CA LEU A 156 2.05 -19.71 18.19
C LEU A 156 2.25 -21.01 18.97
N SER A 157 1.46 -22.04 18.66
CA SER A 157 1.52 -23.36 19.32
C SER A 157 2.88 -24.05 19.17
N SER A 158 3.69 -23.63 18.19
CA SER A 158 5.08 -24.01 17.99
C SER A 158 5.87 -22.78 17.51
N GLU A 159 7.01 -22.49 18.12
CA GLU A 159 7.93 -21.48 17.63
C GLU A 159 8.49 -21.93 16.27
N ALA A 160 8.07 -21.28 15.18
CA ALA A 160 8.66 -21.51 13.88
C ALA A 160 10.10 -20.98 13.90
N ARG A 161 11.07 -21.90 13.89
CA ARG A 161 12.49 -21.59 13.94
C ARG A 161 13.18 -22.15 12.70
N HIS A 162 13.78 -21.26 11.92
CA HIS A 162 14.69 -21.61 10.84
C HIS A 162 16.08 -21.96 11.41
N ALA A 163 16.81 -22.81 10.69
CA ALA A 163 18.18 -23.20 11.07
C ALA A 163 19.19 -22.04 10.93
N GLY A 164 18.82 -20.96 10.24
CA GLY A 164 19.63 -19.77 10.05
C GLY A 164 18.77 -18.51 9.96
N ARG A 165 19.41 -17.40 9.59
CA ARG A 165 18.80 -16.07 9.47
C ARG A 165 17.54 -16.10 8.59
N VAL A 166 16.49 -15.41 9.04
CA VAL A 166 15.28 -15.25 8.24
C VAL A 166 15.44 -14.09 7.27
N ASP A 167 15.63 -14.37 5.98
CA ASP A 167 15.92 -13.30 5.01
C ASP A 167 14.68 -12.56 4.51
N SER A 168 13.55 -13.26 4.38
CA SER A 168 12.31 -12.65 3.90
C SER A 168 11.08 -13.34 4.49
N LEU A 169 10.03 -12.56 4.68
CA LEU A 169 8.74 -13.01 5.20
C LEU A 169 7.61 -12.26 4.48
N ARG A 170 6.48 -12.94 4.31
CA ARG A 170 5.27 -12.34 3.75
C ARG A 170 4.04 -12.95 4.39
N ILE A 171 3.13 -12.10 4.84
CA ILE A 171 1.78 -12.48 5.25
C ILE A 171 0.89 -12.41 4.02
N GLN A 172 0.23 -13.52 3.70
CA GLN A 172 -0.80 -13.57 2.68
C GLN A 172 -2.16 -13.74 3.34
N THR A 173 -3.02 -12.74 3.20
CA THR A 173 -4.43 -12.89 3.55
C THR A 173 -5.12 -13.58 2.37
N LEU A 174 -5.48 -14.85 2.55
CA LEU A 174 -6.30 -15.57 1.58
C LEU A 174 -7.71 -14.96 1.63
N ARG A 175 -8.15 -14.41 0.49
CA ARG A 175 -9.57 -14.06 0.32
C ARG A 175 -10.25 -15.34 -0.12
N SER A 176 -11.18 -15.86 0.68
CA SER A 176 -12.15 -16.82 0.16
C SER A 176 -12.91 -16.11 -0.97
N SER A 177 -12.91 -16.70 -2.17
CA SER A 177 -13.77 -16.22 -3.24
C SER A 177 -15.22 -16.23 -2.74
N PRO A 178 -16.02 -15.20 -3.02
CA PRO A 178 -17.46 -15.22 -2.78
C PRO A 178 -18.23 -16.00 -3.86
N PHE A 179 -17.53 -16.68 -4.76
CA PHE A 179 -18.08 -17.54 -5.81
C PHE A 179 -17.99 -18.99 -5.38
#